data_AF-X1VY02-F1
#
_entry.id   AF-X1VY02-F1
#
_cell.length_a   1.000
_cell.length_b   1.000
_cell.length_c   1.000
_cell.angle_alpha   90.00
_cell.angle_beta   90.00
_cell.angle_gamma   90.00
#
_symmetry.space_group_name_H-M   'P 1'
#
loop_
_entity.id
_entity.type
_entity.pdbx_description
1 polymer ?
#
loop_
_entity_poly.entity_id
_entity_poly.type
_entity_poly.pdbx_seq_one_letter_code
_entity_poly.pdbx_strand_id
1 'polypeptide(L)'
;MKRIIITLLIIVVMAGVSRAKVDLVTLPTRDTVQLTIYNSADMTLVRESRALTLKDGENKLQFSWANTLIDPTSLEMLPLADVDKIDIADLTYPPRVRNLG
;
A
#
# COMPACT_ATOMS: atom_id res chain seq x y z
N MET A 1 11.48 -48.26 -14.34
CA MET A 1 12.53 -47.31 -13.88
C MET A 1 12.62 -46.06 -14.76
N LYS A 2 12.91 -46.13 -16.07
CA LYS A 2 12.95 -44.94 -16.96
C LYS A 2 11.69 -44.05 -16.93
N ARG A 3 10.49 -44.64 -16.95
CA ARG A 3 9.22 -43.89 -16.88
C ARG A 3 9.08 -43.09 -15.59
N ILE A 4 9.45 -43.68 -14.44
CA ILE A 4 9.40 -43.03 -13.13
C ILE A 4 10.35 -41.82 -13.09
N ILE A 5 11.55 -41.96 -13.65
CA ILE A 5 12.54 -40.88 -13.73
C ILE A 5 12.01 -39.72 -14.59
N ILE A 6 11.37 -40.02 -15.72
CA ILE A 6 10.78 -39.00 -16.59
C ILE A 6 9.63 -38.27 -15.89
N THR A 7 8.76 -39.00 -15.20
CA THR A 7 7.66 -38.39 -14.43
C THR A 7 8.19 -37.47 -13.32
N LEU A 8 9.25 -37.89 -12.62
CA LEU A 8 9.86 -37.08 -11.55
C LEU A 8 10.48 -35.78 -12.10
N LEU A 9 11.14 -35.85 -13.25
CA LEU A 9 11.77 -34.70 -13.91
C LEU A 9 10.72 -33.65 -14.32
N ILE A 10 9.57 -34.08 -14.82
CA ILE A 10 8.47 -33.19 -15.23
C ILE A 10 7.90 -32.44 -14.01
N ILE A 11 7.75 -33.12 -12.87
CA ILE A 11 7.24 -32.50 -11.63
C ILE A 11 8.20 -31.42 -11.14
N VAL A 12 9.52 -31.66 -11.20
CA VAL A 12 10.53 -30.67 -10.79
C VAL A 12 10.52 -29.44 -11.71
N VAL A 13 10.32 -29.61 -13.01
CA VAL A 13 10.22 -28.49 -13.96
C VAL A 13 8.93 -27.68 -13.75
N MET A 14 7.83 -28.34 -13.37
CA MET A 14 6.55 -27.67 -13.08
C MET A 14 6.45 -27.11 -11.65
N ALA A 15 7.39 -27.43 -10.76
CA ALA A 15 7.52 -26.81 -9.45
C ALA A 15 8.09 -25.39 -9.60
N GLY A 16 7.32 -24.52 -10.25
CA GLY A 16 7.62 -23.09 -10.34
C GLY A 16 7.68 -22.46 -8.95
N VAL A 17 8.61 -21.52 -8.78
CA VAL A 17 8.76 -20.78 -7.53
C VAL A 17 7.53 -19.89 -7.34
N SER A 18 6.62 -20.27 -6.44
CA SER A 18 5.51 -19.40 -6.05
C SER A 18 6.07 -18.20 -5.29
N ARG A 19 6.18 -17.04 -5.93
CA ARG A 19 6.59 -15.80 -5.28
C ARG A 19 5.43 -15.27 -4.44
N ALA A 20 5.47 -15.57 -3.14
CA ALA A 20 4.60 -14.91 -2.17
C ALA A 20 5.11 -13.48 -1.94
N LYS A 21 4.21 -12.50 -2.01
CA LYS A 21 4.49 -11.12 -1.62
C LYS A 21 4.62 -11.10 -0.09
N VAL A 22 5.81 -10.80 0.41
CA VAL A 22 6.04 -10.57 1.84
C VAL A 22 6.26 -9.08 2.03
N ASP A 23 5.20 -8.37 2.41
CA ASP A 23 5.28 -6.96 2.77
C ASP A 23 5.52 -6.88 4.28
N LEU A 24 6.77 -6.60 4.68
CA LEU A 24 7.09 -6.22 6.06
C LEU A 24 6.99 -4.69 6.14
N VAL A 25 5.86 -4.20 6.62
CA VAL A 25 5.68 -2.79 6.98
C VAL A 25 5.41 -2.74 8.47
N THR A 26 6.32 -2.14 9.23
CA THR A 26 5.92 -1.52 10.48
C THR A 26 5.17 -0.27 10.07
N LEU A 27 3.87 -0.19 10.39
CA LEU A 27 3.12 1.04 10.19
C LEU A 27 3.49 1.97 11.36
N PRO A 28 4.35 3.00 11.19
CA PRO A 28 4.62 3.94 12.28
C PRO A 28 3.32 4.60 12.74
N THR A 29 3.33 5.03 14.00
CA THR A 29 2.22 5.73 14.63
C THR A 29 1.94 7.04 13.89
N ARG A 30 0.70 7.53 14.00
CA ARG A 30 0.30 8.83 13.47
C ARG A 30 0.92 9.92 14.34
N ASP A 31 1.55 10.92 13.71
CA ASP A 31 2.12 12.06 14.45
C ASP A 31 1.05 13.09 14.76
N THR A 32 0.26 13.46 13.75
CA THR A 32 -0.88 14.36 13.92
C THR A 32 -2.08 13.86 13.13
N VAL A 33 -3.26 14.08 13.71
CA VAL A 33 -4.55 13.81 13.06
C VAL A 33 -5.47 15.00 13.33
N GLN A 34 -5.93 15.64 12.27
CA GLN A 34 -6.92 16.71 12.32
C GLN A 34 -8.19 16.29 11.61
N LEU A 35 -9.33 16.49 12.27
CA LEU A 35 -10.66 16.20 11.73
C LEU A 35 -11.43 17.50 11.54
N THR A 36 -11.93 17.73 10.33
CA THR A 36 -12.84 18.84 10.03
C THR A 36 -14.16 18.26 9.55
N ILE A 37 -15.20 18.43 10.37
CA ILE A 37 -16.55 17.95 10.08
C ILE A 37 -17.33 19.08 9.41
N TYR A 38 -17.75 18.86 8.17
CA TYR A 38 -18.64 19.79 7.49
C TYR A 38 -20.07 19.38 7.84
N ASN A 39 -20.81 20.17 8.63
CA ASN A 39 -22.19 19.79 8.96
C ASN A 39 -23.16 20.03 7.79
N SER A 40 -22.78 20.89 6.85
CA SER A 40 -23.60 21.26 5.68
C SER A 40 -23.44 20.31 4.49
N ALA A 41 -22.45 19.40 4.54
CA ALA A 41 -22.19 18.38 3.53
C ALA A 41 -21.97 17.06 4.27
N ASP A 42 -22.42 15.91 3.77
CA ASP A 42 -22.21 14.63 4.45
C ASP A 42 -20.76 14.13 4.25
N MET A 43 -19.79 14.93 4.69
CA MET A 43 -18.36 14.74 4.44
C MET A 43 -17.52 15.22 5.62
N THR A 44 -16.41 14.53 5.84
CA THR A 44 -15.40 14.88 6.84
C THR A 44 -14.04 14.89 6.17
N LEU A 45 -13.27 15.97 6.36
CA LEU A 45 -11.88 16.03 5.93
C LEU A 45 -10.98 15.51 7.06
N VAL A 46 -10.18 14.50 6.74
CA VAL A 46 -9.14 13.96 7.62
C VAL A 46 -7.79 14.41 7.06
N ARG A 47 -6.98 15.07 7.90
CA ARG A 47 -5.56 15.32 7.60
C ARG A 47 -4.72 14.55 8.59
N GLU A 48 -3.89 13.64 8.09
CA GLU A 48 -3.00 12.80 8.88
C GLU A 48 -1.55 13.04 8.43
N SER A 49 -0.64 13.21 9.39
CA SER A 49 0.81 13.26 9.13
C SER A 49 1.53 12.11 9.82
N ARG A 50 2.60 11.63 9.21
CA ARG A 50 3.41 10.55 9.72
C ARG A 50 4.85 10.63 9.23
N ALA A 51 5.81 10.35 10.10
CA ALA A 51 7.17 10.07 9.70
C ALA A 51 7.26 8.70 9.00
N LEU A 52 7.83 8.69 7.80
CA LEU A 52 8.05 7.47 7.01
C LEU A 52 9.54 7.35 6.67
N THR A 53 10.09 6.15 6.85
CA THR A 53 11.42 5.82 6.37
C THR A 53 11.31 5.37 4.92
N LEU A 54 11.93 6.11 4.02
CA LEU A 54 12.04 5.76 2.60
C LEU A 54 13.45 5.24 2.30
N LYS A 55 13.56 4.35 1.32
CA LYS A 55 14.85 3.95 0.72
C LYS A 55 15.10 4.75 -0.55
N ASP A 56 16.34 4.81 -1.02
CA ASP A 56 16.64 5.38 -2.33
C ASP A 56 15.93 4.57 -3.44
N GLY A 57 15.38 5.29 -4.42
CA GLY A 57 14.63 4.72 -5.55
C GLY A 57 13.12 4.61 -5.29
N GLU A 58 12.48 3.63 -5.94
CA GLU A 58 11.03 3.48 -5.90
C GLU A 58 10.55 2.92 -4.56
N ASN A 59 9.61 3.65 -3.94
CA ASN A 59 8.93 3.26 -2.72
C ASN A 59 7.44 3.11 -3.00
N LYS A 60 6.89 1.93 -2.72
CA LYS A 60 5.45 1.68 -2.82
C LYS A 60 4.81 1.74 -1.44
N LEU A 61 4.08 2.81 -1.19
CA LEU A 61 3.33 3.01 0.04
C LEU A 61 1.89 2.56 -0.16
N GLN A 62 1.31 1.92 0.85
CA GLN A 62 -0.08 1.50 0.86
C GLN A 62 -0.67 1.84 2.22
N PHE A 63 -1.82 2.51 2.21
CA PHE A 63 -2.57 2.85 3.41
C PHE A 63 -3.97 2.29 3.28
N SER A 64 -4.52 1.87 4.41
CA SER A 64 -5.92 1.47 4.49
C SER A 64 -6.56 2.05 5.73
N TRP A 65 -7.86 2.30 5.63
CA TRP A 65 -8.68 2.75 6.74
C TRP A 65 -9.80 1.75 6.92
N ALA A 66 -9.95 1.26 8.14
CA ALA A 66 -11.05 0.39 8.48
C ALA A 66 -12.35 1.21 8.53
N ASN A 67 -13.42 0.67 7.94
CA ASN A 67 -14.79 1.18 8.07
C ASN A 67 -14.96 2.65 7.65
N THR A 68 -14.18 3.13 6.68
CA THR A 68 -14.27 4.50 6.17
C THR A 68 -14.68 4.49 4.70
N LEU A 69 -15.77 5.20 4.37
CA LEU A 69 -16.14 5.49 2.99
C LEU A 69 -15.32 6.68 2.52
N ILE A 70 -14.42 6.46 1.56
CA ILE A 70 -13.52 7.47 1.03
C ILE A 70 -14.00 7.88 -0.36
N ASP A 71 -14.08 9.17 -0.62
CA ASP A 71 -14.20 9.71 -1.98
C ASP A 71 -12.84 9.57 -2.69
N PRO A 72 -12.72 8.72 -3.74
CA PRO A 72 -11.45 8.48 -4.42
C PRO A 72 -10.84 9.73 -5.06
N THR A 73 -11.65 10.76 -5.33
CA THR A 73 -11.20 12.01 -5.96
C THR A 73 -10.65 13.02 -4.95
N SER A 74 -10.81 12.75 -3.65
CA SER A 74 -10.42 13.64 -2.56
C SER A 74 -9.04 13.37 -1.95
N LEU A 75 -8.35 12.34 -2.45
CA LEU A 75 -7.08 11.90 -1.89
C LEU A 75 -5.92 12.78 -2.33
N GLU A 76 -5.11 13.18 -1.36
CA GLU A 76 -3.89 13.93 -1.58
C GLU A 76 -2.79 13.38 -0.67
N MET A 77 -1.56 13.36 -1.18
CA MET A 77 -0.36 13.02 -0.42
C MET A 77 0.67 14.10 -0.69
N LEU A 78 1.33 14.58 0.37
CA LEU A 78 2.32 15.64 0.28
C LEU A 78 3.53 15.28 1.16
N PRO A 79 4.76 15.36 0.65
CA PRO A 79 5.95 15.30 1.48
C PRO A 79 6.00 16.55 2.37
N LEU A 80 6.20 16.38 3.67
CA LEU A 80 6.35 17.50 4.61
C LEU A 80 7.83 17.81 4.91
N ALA A 81 8.72 16.85 4.71
CA ALA A 81 10.16 16.96 4.89
C ALA A 81 10.88 16.45 3.65
N ASP A 82 12.10 16.96 3.40
CA ASP A 82 12.91 16.61 2.23
C ASP A 82 12.15 16.72 0.89
N VAL A 83 11.29 17.74 0.76
CA VAL A 83 10.37 17.93 -0.36
C VAL A 83 11.10 17.94 -1.70
N ASP A 84 12.31 18.49 -1.74
CA ASP A 84 13.15 18.55 -2.95
C ASP A 84 13.75 17.19 -3.38
N LYS A 85 13.55 16.14 -2.58
CA LYS A 85 14.09 14.79 -2.82
C LYS A 85 13.00 13.74 -3.05
N ILE A 86 11.73 14.10 -2.90
CA ILE A 86 10.61 13.16 -2.93
C ILE A 86 9.62 13.58 -4.01
N ASP A 87 9.56 12.79 -5.07
CA ASP A 87 8.56 12.91 -6.11
C ASP A 87 7.45 11.89 -5.91
N ILE A 88 6.19 12.34 -5.92
CA ILE A 88 5.02 11.46 -5.92
C ILE A 88 4.71 11.08 -7.36
N ALA A 89 5.07 9.85 -7.73
CA ALA A 89 4.88 9.35 -9.09
C ALA A 89 3.41 9.04 -9.42
N ASP A 90 2.67 8.45 -8.47
CA ASP A 90 1.28 8.06 -8.65
C ASP A 90 0.54 7.97 -7.31
N LEU A 91 -0.75 8.29 -7.32
CA LEU A 91 -1.67 8.13 -6.19
C LEU A 91 -2.94 7.45 -6.68
N THR A 92 -3.02 6.14 -6.47
CA THR A 92 -4.15 5.32 -6.94
C THR A 92 -5.00 4.82 -5.78
N TYR A 93 -6.32 4.95 -5.91
CA TYR A 93 -7.32 4.30 -5.05
C TYR A 93 -8.01 3.14 -5.78
N PRO A 94 -7.53 1.90 -5.63
CA PRO A 94 -8.02 0.78 -6.44
C PRO A 94 -9.42 0.32 -6.01
N PRO A 95 -10.31 0.01 -6.98
CA PRO A 95 -11.63 -0.50 -6.65
C PRO A 95 -11.54 -1.89 -6.00
N ARG A 96 -12.41 -2.16 -5.02
CA ARG A 96 -12.61 -3.47 -4.37
C ARG A 96 -11.44 -3.98 -3.51
N VAL A 97 -10.49 -3.12 -3.15
CA VAL A 97 -9.45 -3.47 -2.18
C VAL A 97 -9.95 -3.17 -0.77
N ARG A 98 -9.85 -4.16 0.14
CA ARG A 98 -10.27 -4.04 1.54
C ARG A 98 -9.15 -4.59 2.43
N ASN A 99 -8.98 -4.02 3.63
CA ASN A 99 -8.10 -4.54 4.68
C ASN A 99 -6.67 -4.84 4.21
N LEU A 100 -6.01 -3.87 3.57
CA LEU A 100 -4.55 -3.95 3.42
C LEU A 100 -3.95 -3.77 4.82
N GLY A 101 -3.23 -4.79 5.29
CA GLY A 101 -2.68 -4.86 6.65
C GLY A 101 -1.73 -3.74 6.99
#